data_AF-A0A920TVF6-F1
#
_entry.id   AF-A0A920TVF6-F1
#
_cell.length_a   1.000
_cell.length_b   1.000
_cell.length_c   1.000
_cell.angle_alpha   90.00
_cell.angle_beta   90.00
_cell.angle_gamma   90.00
#
_symmetry.space_group_name_H-M   'P 1'
#
loop_
_entity.id
_entity.type
_entity.pdbx_description
1 polymer ?
#
loop_
_entity_poly.entity_id
_entity_poly.type
_entity_poly.pdbx_seq_one_letter_code
_entity_poly.pdbx_strand_id
1 'polypeptide(L)'
;MESVDYFCSLHGSISECFDEIKDSANVVSNGGIIIYPTDTLYGLGADIRNEESLLRIYDIKGRPNDMALPVLVSGWEMVRSISSEVNVIGEKLAARFWPGQLTMVIRANDNLSTYLQEAGGL
;
A
#
# COMPACT_ATOMS: atom_id res chain seq x y z
N MET A 1 10.76 3.30 -19.39
CA MET A 1 11.74 3.70 -18.36
C MET A 1 10.96 3.66 -17.06
N GLU A 2 11.17 2.61 -16.26
CA GLU A 2 10.38 2.42 -15.05
C GLU A 2 10.59 3.61 -14.12
N SER A 3 9.53 4.06 -13.44
CA SER A 3 9.57 5.22 -12.54
C SER A 3 10.66 5.09 -11.47
N VAL A 4 11.00 3.86 -11.10
CA VAL A 4 12.04 3.52 -10.12
C VAL A 4 13.43 3.78 -10.70
N ASP A 5 13.74 3.29 -11.90
CA ASP A 5 15.03 3.53 -12.56
C ASP A 5 15.32 5.02 -12.73
N TYR A 6 14.31 5.80 -13.10
CA TYR A 6 14.43 7.25 -13.24
C TYR A 6 14.73 7.93 -11.90
N PHE A 7 13.97 7.60 -10.84
CA PHE A 7 14.20 8.15 -9.51
C PHE A 7 15.58 7.77 -8.96
N CYS A 8 15.95 6.49 -9.05
CA CYS A 8 17.25 6.01 -8.59
C CYS A 8 18.39 6.70 -9.36
N SER A 9 18.25 6.90 -10.68
CA SER A 9 19.27 7.58 -11.49
C SER A 9 19.48 9.06 -11.13
N LEU A 10 18.49 9.71 -10.53
CA LEU A 10 18.56 11.11 -10.11
C LEU A 10 19.18 11.30 -8.71
N HIS A 11 19.19 10.26 -7.89
CA HIS A 11 19.52 10.36 -6.46
C HIS A 11 20.63 9.42 -5.98
N GLY A 12 21.16 8.56 -6.86
CA GLY A 12 22.30 7.69 -6.57
C GLY A 12 22.59 6.70 -7.69
N SER A 13 23.32 5.63 -7.36
CA SER A 13 23.40 4.45 -8.22
C SER A 13 22.14 3.59 -8.08
N ILE A 14 21.79 2.83 -9.13
CA ILE A 14 20.68 1.86 -9.08
C ILE A 14 20.87 0.87 -7.93
N SER A 15 22.11 0.43 -7.67
CA SER A 15 22.43 -0.49 -6.57
C SER A 15 22.11 0.07 -5.19
N GLU A 16 22.48 1.32 -4.92
CA GLU A 16 22.23 1.97 -3.62
C GLU A 16 20.72 2.11 -3.38
N CYS A 17 19.96 2.50 -4.41
CA CYS A 17 18.51 2.61 -4.35
C CYS A 17 17.83 1.27 -4.01
N PHE A 18 18.33 0.15 -4.56
CA PHE A 18 17.83 -1.17 -4.21
C PHE A 18 18.11 -1.55 -2.76
N ASP A 19 19.25 -1.15 -2.22
CA ASP A 19 19.59 -1.41 -0.81
C ASP A 19 18.73 -0.56 0.14
N GLU A 20 18.47 0.70 -0.20
CA GLU A 20 17.52 1.55 0.55
C GLU A 20 16.08 1.00 0.56
N ILE A 21 15.62 0.45 -0.57
CA ILE A 21 14.32 -0.21 -0.67
C ILE A 21 14.28 -1.46 0.24
N LYS A 22 15.34 -2.26 0.26
CA LYS A 22 15.43 -3.44 1.15
C LYS A 22 15.42 -3.04 2.61
N ASP A 23 16.18 -2.02 2.98
CA ASP A 23 16.23 -1.51 4.35
C ASP A 23 14.86 -0.96 4.78
N SER A 24 14.19 -0.23 3.89
CA SER A 24 12.82 0.24 4.12
C SER A 24 11.82 -0.90 4.28
N ALA A 25 11.92 -1.95 3.45
CA ALA A 25 11.08 -3.14 3.58
C ALA A 25 11.33 -3.84 4.93
N ASN A 26 12.59 -3.94 5.38
CA ASN A 26 12.94 -4.49 6.69
C ASN A 26 12.33 -3.66 7.83
N VAL A 27 12.33 -2.32 7.72
CA VAL A 27 11.67 -1.45 8.71
C VAL A 27 10.17 -1.77 8.78
N VAL A 28 9.49 -1.87 7.63
CA VAL A 28 8.06 -2.20 7.57
C VAL A 28 7.77 -3.58 8.18
N SER A 29 8.54 -4.60 7.81
CA SER A 29 8.39 -5.97 8.33
C SER A 29 8.61 -6.08 9.84
N ASN A 30 9.36 -5.15 10.44
CA ASN A 30 9.57 -5.08 11.89
C ASN A 30 8.57 -4.14 12.60
N GLY A 31 7.45 -3.77 11.95
CA GLY A 31 6.42 -2.90 12.52
C GLY A 31 6.73 -1.40 12.49
N GLY A 32 7.77 -1.01 11.75
CA GLY A 32 8.09 0.39 11.48
C GLY A 32 7.15 1.04 10.49
N ILE A 33 7.22 2.37 10.42
CA ILE A 33 6.50 3.20 9.44
C ILE A 33 7.51 3.87 8.54
N ILE A 34 7.26 3.85 7.24
CA ILE A 34 8.07 4.53 6.23
C ILE A 34 7.30 5.68 5.59
N ILE A 35 8.05 6.66 5.09
CA ILE A 35 7.56 7.67 4.16
C ILE A 35 8.12 7.33 2.78
N TYR A 36 7.27 7.29 1.76
CA TYR A 36 7.69 6.98 0.39
C TYR A 36 7.08 7.96 -0.61
N PRO A 37 7.79 8.30 -1.71
CA PRO A 37 7.25 9.17 -2.73
C PRO A 37 6.17 8.45 -3.55
N THR A 38 5.17 9.20 -4.01
CA THR A 38 4.26 8.79 -5.09
C THR A 38 4.27 9.85 -6.19
N ASP A 39 3.49 9.65 -7.25
CA ASP A 39 3.32 10.63 -8.33
C ASP A 39 2.60 11.93 -7.88
N THR A 40 1.88 11.88 -6.76
CA THR A 40 1.05 13.00 -6.27
C THR A 40 1.56 13.60 -4.96
N LEU A 41 1.67 12.78 -3.92
CA LEU A 41 2.06 13.19 -2.56
C LEU A 41 2.93 12.11 -1.91
N TYR A 42 3.60 12.45 -0.81
CA TYR A 42 4.26 11.43 -0.01
C TYR A 42 3.23 10.56 0.72
N GLY A 43 3.44 9.25 0.67
CA GLY A 43 2.67 8.25 1.39
C GLY A 43 3.31 7.87 2.72
N LEU A 44 2.47 7.49 3.70
CA LEU A 44 2.89 6.77 4.90
C LEU A 44 2.54 5.30 4.72
N GLY A 45 3.51 4.40 4.95
CA GLY A 45 3.37 2.96 4.74
C GLY A 45 3.76 2.16 5.97
N ALA A 46 3.02 1.08 6.22
CA ALA A 46 3.26 0.11 7.27
C ALA A 46 2.74 -1.28 6.83
N ASP A 47 3.07 -2.32 7.60
CA ASP A 47 2.53 -3.65 7.37
C ASP A 47 1.03 -3.69 7.71
N ILE A 48 0.22 -4.12 6.74
CA ILE A 48 -1.24 -4.25 6.89
C ILE A 48 -1.66 -5.28 7.96
N ARG A 49 -0.74 -6.15 8.38
CA ARG A 49 -0.97 -7.17 9.42
C ARG A 49 -0.56 -6.72 10.81
N ASN A 50 0.09 -5.56 10.95
CA ASN A 50 0.52 -5.02 12.22
C ASN A 50 -0.43 -3.90 12.67
N GLU A 51 -1.38 -4.23 13.54
CA GLU A 51 -2.38 -3.26 14.03
C GLU A 51 -1.77 -2.08 14.78
N GLU A 52 -0.66 -2.29 15.51
CA GLU A 52 0.04 -1.22 16.22
C GLU A 52 0.59 -0.18 15.22
N SER A 53 1.17 -0.65 14.11
CA SER A 53 1.65 0.24 13.05
C SER A 53 0.51 0.98 12.34
N LEU A 54 -0.64 0.32 12.13
CA LEU A 54 -1.83 0.96 11.55
C LEU A 54 -2.38 2.07 12.46
N LEU A 55 -2.51 1.81 13.76
CA LEU A 55 -2.91 2.79 14.76
C LEU A 55 -1.98 4.01 14.77
N ARG A 56 -0.67 3.76 14.75
CA ARG A 56 0.33 4.83 14.67
C ARG A 56 0.17 5.68 13.40
N ILE A 57 -0.25 5.11 12.27
CA ILE A 57 -0.55 5.90 11.05
C ILE A 57 -1.76 6.82 11.30
N TYR A 58 -2.82 6.35 11.96
CA TYR A 58 -3.96 7.20 12.32
C TYR A 58 -3.55 8.34 13.25
N ASP A 59 -2.77 8.04 14.28
CA ASP A 59 -2.26 9.02 15.24
C ASP A 59 -1.43 10.11 14.55
N ILE A 60 -0.49 9.71 13.68
CA ILE A 60 0.37 10.65 12.92
C ILE A 60 -0.47 11.53 11.99
N LYS A 61 -1.48 10.97 11.32
CA LYS A 61 -2.34 11.73 10.40
C LYS A 61 -3.41 12.56 11.12
N GLY A 62 -3.64 12.33 12.42
CA GLY A 62 -4.77 12.89 13.14
C GLY A 62 -6.12 12.50 12.53
N ARG A 63 -6.20 11.30 11.94
CA ARG A 63 -7.40 10.84 11.21
C ARG A 63 -8.24 9.92 12.12
N PRO A 64 -9.58 10.06 12.12
CA PRO A 64 -10.48 9.05 12.68
C PRO A 64 -10.16 7.64 12.17
N ASN A 65 -10.17 6.66 13.06
CA ASN A 65 -9.82 5.27 12.76
C ASN A 65 -10.99 4.43 12.19
N ASP A 66 -12.15 5.07 11.97
CA ASP A 66 -13.34 4.53 11.31
C ASP A 66 -13.32 4.70 9.77
N MET A 67 -12.23 5.28 9.24
CA MET A 67 -12.00 5.45 7.81
C MET A 67 -10.84 4.59 7.33
N ALA A 68 -11.15 3.51 6.61
CA ALA A 68 -10.16 2.58 6.08
C ALA A 68 -8.96 3.26 5.39
N LEU A 69 -7.78 2.70 5.66
CA LEU A 69 -6.53 3.05 4.98
C LEU A 69 -6.46 2.35 3.61
N PRO A 70 -6.00 3.03 2.54
CA PRO A 70 -5.77 2.38 1.26
C PRO A 70 -4.61 1.38 1.38
N VAL A 71 -4.75 0.22 0.73
CA VAL A 71 -3.72 -0.81 0.67
C VAL A 71 -3.01 -0.74 -0.68
N LEU A 72 -1.69 -0.60 -0.66
CA LEU A 72 -0.87 -0.74 -1.86
C LEU A 72 -0.60 -2.21 -2.13
N VAL A 73 -0.74 -2.61 -3.40
CA VAL A 73 -0.51 -3.99 -3.84
C VAL A 73 0.49 -4.01 -4.99
N SER A 74 1.31 -5.08 -5.06
CA SER A 74 2.23 -5.28 -6.19
C SER A 74 1.53 -5.77 -7.46
N GLY A 75 0.27 -6.22 -7.36
CA GLY A 75 -0.52 -6.68 -8.49
C GLY A 75 -1.79 -7.42 -8.07
N TRP A 76 -2.53 -7.91 -9.06
CA TRP A 76 -3.83 -8.57 -8.85
C TRP A 76 -3.74 -9.85 -8.01
N GLU A 77 -2.67 -10.63 -8.14
CA GLU A 77 -2.46 -11.83 -7.32
C GLU A 77 -2.39 -11.51 -5.82
N MET A 78 -1.81 -10.36 -5.44
CA MET A 78 -1.82 -9.92 -4.06
C MET A 78 -3.23 -9.56 -3.60
N VAL A 79 -4.04 -8.91 -4.45
CA VAL A 79 -5.46 -8.64 -4.15
C VAL A 79 -6.21 -9.94 -3.84
N ARG A 80 -6.00 -11.00 -4.64
CA ARG A 80 -6.60 -12.32 -4.40
C ARG A 80 -6.24 -12.92 -3.04
N SER A 81 -5.07 -12.57 -2.50
CA SER A 81 -4.63 -13.05 -1.17
C SER A 81 -5.26 -12.29 0.01
N ILE A 82 -5.81 -11.10 -0.24
CA ILE A 82 -6.35 -10.19 0.80
C ILE A 82 -7.85 -9.89 0.62
N SER A 83 -8.52 -10.46 -0.37
CA SER A 83 -9.93 -10.23 -0.68
C SER A 83 -10.71 -11.53 -0.83
N SER A 84 -11.96 -11.51 -0.34
CA SER A 84 -12.91 -12.61 -0.44
C SER A 84 -13.76 -12.54 -1.71
N GLU A 85 -13.77 -11.39 -2.40
CA GLU A 85 -14.57 -11.13 -3.60
C GLU A 85 -13.68 -10.70 -4.76
N VAL A 86 -13.28 -11.66 -5.58
CA VAL A 86 -12.49 -11.42 -6.79
C VAL A 86 -13.38 -11.67 -8.00
N ASN A 87 -13.79 -10.59 -8.68
CA ASN A 87 -14.54 -10.71 -9.93
C ASN A 87 -13.66 -10.41 -11.16
N VAL A 88 -14.07 -10.94 -12.31
CA VAL A 88 -13.35 -10.78 -13.59
C VAL A 88 -13.29 -9.32 -14.05
N ILE A 89 -14.21 -8.47 -13.60
CA ILE A 89 -14.24 -7.05 -13.99
C ILE A 89 -13.08 -6.31 -13.31
N GLY A 90 -12.88 -6.50 -12.01
CA GLY A 90 -11.77 -5.91 -11.26
C GLY A 90 -10.42 -6.33 -11.82
N GLU A 91 -10.27 -7.60 -12.20
CA GLU A 91 -9.05 -8.10 -12.85
C GLU A 91 -8.77 -7.40 -14.18
N LYS A 92 -9.79 -7.24 -15.02
CA LYS A 92 -9.66 -6.54 -16.30
C LYS A 92 -9.34 -5.06 -16.12
N LEU A 93 -9.90 -4.42 -15.09
CA LEU A 93 -9.59 -3.03 -14.76
C LEU A 93 -8.14 -2.91 -14.27
N ALA A 94 -7.71 -3.77 -13.33
CA ALA A 94 -6.31 -3.82 -12.88
C ALA A 94 -5.36 -4.03 -14.06
N ALA A 95 -5.60 -5.03 -14.91
CA ALA A 95 -4.75 -5.33 -16.06
C ALA A 95 -4.63 -4.15 -17.05
N ARG A 96 -5.64 -3.26 -17.11
CA ARG A 96 -5.64 -2.12 -18.02
C ARG A 96 -5.06 -0.85 -17.43
N PHE A 97 -5.28 -0.61 -16.14
CA PHE A 97 -5.02 0.67 -15.47
C PHE A 97 -3.94 0.60 -14.38
N TRP A 98 -3.48 -0.59 -14.00
CA TRP A 98 -2.36 -0.76 -13.07
C TRP A 98 -1.07 -1.18 -13.80
N PRO A 99 0.09 -0.67 -13.37
CA PRO A 99 0.29 0.39 -12.37
C PRO A 99 -0.25 1.76 -12.85
N GLY A 100 -0.92 2.52 -11.97
CA GLY A 100 -1.54 3.81 -12.33
C GLY A 100 -2.54 4.34 -11.29
N GLN A 101 -3.26 5.40 -11.65
CA GLN A 101 -4.10 6.23 -10.76
C GLN A 101 -5.46 5.62 -10.39
N LEU A 102 -5.67 4.33 -10.66
CA LEU A 102 -6.92 3.67 -10.32
C LEU A 102 -6.87 3.14 -8.87
N THR A 103 -7.79 3.60 -8.02
CA THR A 103 -8.04 2.98 -6.70
C THR A 103 -9.32 2.17 -6.79
N MET A 104 -9.28 0.91 -6.34
CA MET A 104 -10.45 0.04 -6.32
C MET A 104 -10.90 -0.24 -4.89
N VAL A 105 -12.20 -0.10 -4.64
CA VAL A 105 -12.84 -0.53 -3.39
C VAL A 105 -13.25 -1.99 -3.57
N ILE A 106 -12.66 -2.86 -2.74
CA ILE A 106 -12.84 -4.31 -2.82
C ILE A 106 -13.10 -4.82 -1.40
N ARG A 107 -13.98 -5.82 -1.26
CA ARG A 107 -14.22 -6.48 0.03
C ARG A 107 -12.95 -7.18 0.52
N ALA A 108 -12.44 -6.75 1.67
CA ALA A 108 -11.31 -7.39 2.33
C ALA A 108 -11.67 -8.80 2.86
N ASN A 109 -10.67 -9.63 3.11
CA ASN A 109 -10.82 -10.86 3.86
C ASN A 109 -11.11 -10.58 5.34
N ASP A 110 -11.92 -11.44 5.96
CA ASP A 110 -12.28 -11.31 7.38
C ASP A 110 -11.08 -11.50 8.34
N ASN A 111 -9.93 -11.98 7.84
CA ASN A 111 -8.70 -12.18 8.61
C ASN A 111 -7.78 -10.95 8.65
N LEU A 112 -8.15 -9.85 7.99
CA LEU A 112 -7.42 -8.58 8.07
C LEU A 112 -7.93 -7.72 9.22
N SER A 113 -7.15 -6.74 9.63
CA SER A 113 -7.55 -5.78 10.67
C SER A 113 -8.82 -5.02 10.27
N THR A 114 -9.69 -4.71 11.24
CA THR A 114 -10.91 -3.92 11.03
C THR A 114 -10.61 -2.51 10.51
N TYR A 115 -9.42 -1.97 10.82
CA TYR A 115 -8.91 -0.70 10.28
C TYR A 115 -8.76 -0.66 8.75
N LEU A 116 -8.86 -1.81 8.09
CA LEU A 116 -8.80 -1.95 6.63
C LEU A 116 -10.13 -2.35 6.01
N GLN A 117 -11.14 -2.70 6.82
CA GLN A 117 -12.42 -3.23 6.36
C GLN A 117 -13.52 -2.16 6.36
N GLU A 118 -13.52 -1.26 7.34
CA GLU A 118 -14.57 -0.26 7.49
C GLU A 118 -14.19 1.05 6.79
N ALA A 119 -14.82 1.32 5.65
CA ALA A 119 -15.04 2.69 5.23
C ALA A 119 -16.41 3.08 5.80
N GLY A 120 -16.42 3.83 6.90
CA GLY A 120 -17.60 4.36 7.63
C GLY A 120 -18.97 4.02 7.05
N GLY A 121 -19.79 3.33 7.85
CA GLY A 121 -21.10 2.82 7.48
C GLY A 121 -21.93 3.78 6.61
N LEU A 122 -22.43 3.24 5.50
CA LEU A 122 -23.57 3.80 4.78
C LEU A 122 -24.84 3.69 5.63
#